data_AF-A0A959GQW3-F1
#
_entry.id   AF-A0A959GQW3-F1
#
_cell.length_a   1.000
_cell.length_b   1.000
_cell.length_c   1.000
_cell.angle_alpha   90.00
_cell.angle_beta   90.00
_cell.angle_gamma   90.00
#
_symmetry.space_group_name_H-M   'P 1'
#
loop_
_entity.id
_entity.type
_entity.pdbx_description
1 polymer ?
#
loop_
_entity_poly.entity_id
_entity_poly.type
_entity_poly.pdbx_seq_one_letter_code
_entity_poly.pdbx_strand_id
1 'polypeptide(L)'
;MISRVLATQVYFDLYLKDDSYQSYLFNFFDTFEKWLGREKVWSKAATISFLRFVQKCRTLARYYGDTNTDPQKVAKLLDDEHNIQALNWLNQKKEEVLGLKGR
;
A
#
# COMPACT_ATOMS: atom_id res chain seq x y z
N MET A 1 12.58 -1.90 -9.69
CA MET A 1 11.46 -2.60 -9.04
C MET A 1 11.51 -2.42 -7.53
N ILE A 2 12.58 -2.88 -6.86
CA ILE A 2 12.83 -2.63 -5.42
C ILE A 2 12.77 -1.15 -5.07
N SER A 3 13.39 -0.28 -5.86
CA SER A 3 13.35 1.19 -5.66
C SER A 3 11.93 1.76 -5.62
N ARG A 4 11.00 1.22 -6.42
CA ARG A 4 9.60 1.66 -6.42
C ARG A 4 8.83 1.16 -5.20
N VAL A 5 9.12 -0.06 -4.74
CA VAL A 5 8.59 -0.56 -3.46
C VAL A 5 9.05 0.32 -2.32
N LEU A 6 10.35 0.60 -2.22
CA LEU A 6 10.89 1.49 -1.18
C LEU A 6 10.30 2.90 -1.25
N ALA A 7 10.17 3.46 -2.45
CA ALA A 7 9.53 4.77 -2.63
C ALA A 7 8.07 4.78 -2.18
N THR A 8 7.30 3.71 -2.50
CA THR A 8 5.95 3.53 -1.95
C THR A 8 5.97 3.54 -0.43
N GLN A 9 6.88 2.78 0.19
CA GLN A 9 6.97 2.68 1.64
C GLN A 9 7.27 4.04 2.28
N VAL A 10 8.24 4.78 1.73
CA VAL A 10 8.61 6.13 2.20
C VAL A 10 7.44 7.10 2.08
N TYR A 11 6.77 7.17 0.93
CA TYR A 11 5.62 8.07 0.78
C TYR A 11 4.46 7.68 1.70
N PHE A 12 4.28 6.39 1.96
CA PHE A 12 3.28 5.93 2.90
C PHE A 12 3.60 6.38 4.32
N ASP A 13 4.84 6.19 4.76
CA ASP A 13 5.31 6.60 6.09
C ASP A 13 5.24 8.12 6.29
N LEU A 14 5.48 8.90 5.22
CA LEU A 14 5.30 10.34 5.23
C LEU A 14 3.83 10.72 5.35
N TYR A 15 2.94 10.04 4.61
CA TYR A 15 1.51 10.27 4.69
C TYR A 15 0.92 9.99 6.08
N LEU A 16 1.37 8.94 6.77
CA LEU A 16 0.94 8.66 8.15
C LEU A 16 1.37 9.73 9.17
N LYS A 17 2.36 10.57 8.83
CA LYS A 17 2.88 11.65 9.67
C LYS A 17 2.32 13.01 9.28
N ASP A 18 2.03 13.20 8.01
CA ASP A 18 1.62 14.46 7.41
C ASP A 18 0.69 14.20 6.21
N ASP A 19 -0.58 14.56 6.38
CA ASP A 19 -1.64 14.35 5.39
C ASP A 19 -1.36 15.05 4.05
N SER A 20 -0.49 16.07 4.01
CA SER A 20 -0.11 16.75 2.77
C SER A 20 0.57 15.82 1.74
N TYR A 21 1.11 14.69 2.20
CA TYR A 21 1.70 13.67 1.32
C TYR A 21 0.67 12.78 0.62
N GLN A 22 -0.61 12.87 0.97
CA GLN A 22 -1.68 12.06 0.36
C GLN A 22 -1.63 12.12 -1.16
N SER A 23 -1.67 13.31 -1.75
CA SER A 23 -1.70 13.46 -3.21
C SER A 23 -0.44 12.89 -3.87
N TYR A 24 0.74 13.04 -3.25
CA TYR A 24 1.98 12.47 -3.74
C TYR A 24 1.95 10.94 -3.74
N LEU A 25 1.49 10.33 -2.65
CA LEU A 25 1.36 8.88 -2.50
C LEU A 25 0.39 8.29 -3.53
N PHE A 26 -0.81 8.87 -3.66
CA PHE A 26 -1.82 8.37 -4.60
C PHE A 26 -1.38 8.56 -6.06
N ASN A 27 -0.75 9.68 -6.40
CA ASN A 27 -0.14 9.87 -7.71
C ASN A 27 0.96 8.84 -7.97
N PHE A 28 1.79 8.54 -6.97
CA PHE A 28 2.83 7.52 -7.10
C PHE A 28 2.23 6.14 -7.34
N PHE A 29 1.17 5.74 -6.63
CA PHE A 29 0.45 4.49 -6.88
C PHE A 29 0.01 4.37 -8.33
N ASP A 30 -0.66 5.41 -8.87
CA ASP A 30 -1.12 5.42 -10.26
C ASP A 30 0.03 5.25 -11.25
N THR A 31 1.15 5.96 -11.02
CA THR A 31 2.33 5.86 -11.89
C THR A 31 2.97 4.48 -11.81
N PHE A 32 2.99 3.86 -10.63
CA PHE A 32 3.58 2.54 -10.42
C PHE A 32 2.72 1.45 -11.06
N GLU A 33 1.40 1.48 -10.91
CA GLU A 33 0.49 0.54 -11.58
C GLU A 33 0.60 0.63 -13.11
N LYS A 34 0.62 1.86 -13.66
CA LYS A 34 0.83 2.08 -15.10
C LYS A 34 2.18 1.55 -15.58
N TRP A 35 3.23 1.74 -14.78
CA TRP A 35 4.57 1.23 -15.09
C TRP A 35 4.58 -0.32 -15.09
N LEU A 36 3.98 -0.96 -14.08
CA LEU A 36 3.84 -2.42 -14.02
C LEU A 36 3.09 -2.99 -15.22
N GLY A 37 2.05 -2.31 -15.71
CA GLY A 37 1.29 -2.74 -16.88
C GLY A 37 2.03 -2.61 -18.22
N ARG A 38 3.10 -1.79 -18.28
CA ARG A 38 3.92 -1.59 -19.49
C ARG A 38 5.19 -2.43 -19.50
N GLU A 39 5.67 -2.80 -18.33
CA GLU A 39 6.92 -3.52 -18.15
C GLU A 39 6.79 -4.96 -18.67
N LYS A 40 7.67 -5.34 -19.61
CA LYS A 40 7.66 -6.67 -20.26
C LYS A 40 8.80 -7.57 -19.81
N VAL A 41 9.73 -7.05 -19.01
CA VAL A 41 10.94 -7.77 -18.58
C VAL A 41 10.63 -8.82 -17.50
N TRP A 42 9.60 -8.62 -16.67
CA TRP A 42 9.31 -9.50 -15.53
C TRP A 42 8.29 -10.58 -15.85
N SER A 43 8.36 -11.67 -15.10
CA SER A 43 7.34 -12.71 -15.18
C SER A 43 5.96 -12.14 -14.80
N LYS A 44 4.92 -12.75 -15.37
CA LYS A 44 3.53 -12.38 -15.09
C LYS A 44 3.21 -12.52 -13.59
N ALA A 45 3.72 -13.58 -12.96
CA ALA A 45 3.55 -13.83 -11.53
C ALA A 45 4.20 -12.75 -10.66
N ALA A 46 5.44 -12.35 -10.97
CA ALA A 46 6.11 -11.26 -10.26
C ALA A 46 5.30 -9.97 -10.38
N THR A 47 4.92 -9.59 -11.61
CA THR A 47 4.13 -8.38 -11.89
C THR A 47 2.82 -8.35 -11.10
N ILE A 48 2.10 -9.48 -11.03
CA ILE A 48 0.87 -9.61 -10.22
C ILE A 48 1.16 -9.37 -8.73
N SER A 49 2.25 -9.93 -8.19
CA SER A 49 2.64 -9.74 -6.78
C SER A 49 2.91 -8.26 -6.45
N PHE A 50 3.60 -7.52 -7.34
CA PHE A 50 3.81 -6.07 -7.16
C PHE A 50 2.52 -5.26 -7.33
N LEU A 51 1.66 -5.65 -8.26
CA LEU A 51 0.39 -4.97 -8.47
C LEU A 51 -0.50 -5.08 -7.23
N ARG A 52 -0.62 -6.29 -6.68
CA ARG A 52 -1.34 -6.51 -5.41
C ARG A 52 -0.75 -5.67 -4.28
N PHE A 53 0.58 -5.60 -4.17
CA PHE A 53 1.24 -4.76 -3.16
C PHE A 53 0.77 -3.30 -3.26
N VAL A 54 0.83 -2.69 -4.44
CA VAL A 54 0.39 -1.30 -4.63
C VAL A 54 -1.10 -1.13 -4.33
N GLN A 55 -1.93 -2.10 -4.73
CA GLN A 55 -3.37 -2.07 -4.47
C GLN A 55 -3.70 -2.17 -2.97
N LYS A 56 -3.01 -3.05 -2.23
CA LYS A 56 -3.20 -3.17 -0.78
C LYS A 56 -2.71 -1.92 -0.05
N CYS A 57 -1.59 -1.33 -0.48
CA CYS A 57 -1.16 -0.01 0.00
C CYS A 57 -2.23 1.05 -0.26
N ARG A 58 -2.78 1.14 -1.48
CA ARG A 58 -3.83 2.10 -1.81
C ARG A 58 -5.07 1.94 -0.93
N THR A 59 -5.52 0.71 -0.73
CA THR A 59 -6.67 0.42 0.13
C THR A 59 -6.39 0.82 1.58
N LEU A 60 -5.21 0.50 2.10
CA LEU A 60 -4.83 0.88 3.47
C LEU A 60 -4.71 2.41 3.64
N ALA A 61 -4.15 3.12 2.66
CA ALA A 61 -4.08 4.58 2.66
C ALA A 61 -5.48 5.23 2.63
N ARG A 62 -6.43 4.63 1.90
CA ARG A 62 -7.83 5.09 1.90
C ARG A 62 -8.48 4.90 3.26
N TYR A 63 -8.28 3.74 3.88
CA TYR A 63 -8.76 3.47 5.23
C TYR A 63 -8.20 4.44 6.26
N TYR A 64 -6.92 4.80 6.15
CA TYR A 64 -6.34 5.84 6.99
C TYR A 64 -6.99 7.22 6.76
N GLY A 65 -7.22 7.63 5.51
CA GLY A 65 -7.83 8.92 5.20
C GLY A 65 -9.35 9.02 5.48
N ASP A 66 -10.06 7.89 5.57
CA ASP A 66 -11.52 7.86 5.76
C ASP A 66 -11.89 7.83 7.26
N THR A 67 -12.62 8.84 7.73
CA THR A 67 -13.05 9.00 9.12
C THR A 67 -14.01 7.92 9.61
N ASN A 68 -14.72 7.24 8.71
CA ASN A 68 -15.75 6.24 9.05
C ASN A 68 -15.30 4.80 8.76
N THR A 69 -14.00 4.56 8.66
CA THR A 69 -13.48 3.23 8.37
C THR A 69 -13.79 2.26 9.51
N ASP A 70 -14.45 1.14 9.17
CA ASP A 70 -14.61 -0.01 10.05
C ASP A 70 -13.24 -0.70 10.30
N PRO A 71 -12.74 -0.74 11.55
CA PRO A 71 -11.48 -1.37 11.90
C PRO A 71 -11.42 -2.85 11.48
N GLN A 72 -12.54 -3.57 11.41
CA GLN A 72 -12.55 -4.97 10.97
C GLN A 72 -12.15 -5.11 9.49
N LYS A 73 -12.48 -4.13 8.65
CA LYS A 73 -12.08 -4.13 7.23
C LYS A 73 -10.58 -3.91 7.07
N VAL A 74 -9.98 -3.11 7.95
CA VAL A 74 -8.53 -2.92 7.99
C VAL A 74 -7.85 -4.19 8.47
N ALA A 75 -8.34 -4.79 9.55
CA ALA A 75 -7.77 -6.00 10.14
C ALA A 75 -7.71 -7.17 9.14
N LYS A 76 -8.78 -7.35 8.35
CA LYS A 76 -8.94 -8.43 7.35
C LYS A 76 -8.26 -8.17 6.01
N LEU A 77 -7.63 -7.00 5.81
CA LEU A 77 -7.14 -6.57 4.49
C LEU A 77 -6.10 -7.53 3.88
N LEU A 78 -5.34 -8.24 4.71
CA LEU A 78 -4.20 -9.08 4.31
C LEU A 78 -4.38 -10.57 4.64
N ASP A 79 -5.55 -10.99 5.15
CA ASP A 79 -5.77 -12.36 5.64
C ASP A 79 -5.63 -13.41 4.52
N ASP A 80 -5.90 -13.03 3.27
CA ASP A 80 -5.81 -13.88 2.09
C ASP A 80 -4.44 -13.81 1.39
N GLU A 81 -3.51 -12.95 1.84
CA GLU A 81 -2.28 -12.66 1.13
C GLU A 81 -1.08 -13.46 1.66
N HIS A 82 -0.52 -14.31 0.82
CA HIS A 82 0.58 -15.22 1.19
C HIS A 82 1.85 -15.00 0.34
N ASN A 83 1.72 -14.36 -0.82
CA ASN A 83 2.80 -14.17 -1.79
C ASN A 83 2.75 -12.77 -2.43
N ILE A 84 2.71 -11.77 -1.56
CA ILE A 84 2.71 -10.35 -1.92
C ILE A 84 4.06 -9.73 -1.54
N GLN A 85 4.49 -8.75 -2.33
CA GLN A 85 5.72 -8.02 -2.04
C GLN A 85 5.61 -7.28 -0.71
N ALA A 86 6.69 -7.31 0.06
CA ALA A 86 6.80 -6.60 1.35
C ALA A 86 5.64 -6.89 2.34
N LEU A 87 5.14 -8.13 2.38
CA LEU A 87 4.03 -8.53 3.27
C LEU A 87 4.27 -8.16 4.74
N ASN A 88 5.47 -8.39 5.26
CA ASN A 88 5.80 -8.04 6.66
C ASN A 88 5.65 -6.54 6.93
N TRP A 89 6.09 -5.70 5.99
CA TRP A 89 5.93 -4.25 6.10
C TRP A 89 4.44 -3.85 6.00
N LEU A 90 3.68 -4.47 5.09
CA LEU A 90 2.23 -4.24 4.99
C LEU A 90 1.49 -4.58 6.29
N ASN A 91 1.85 -5.70 6.93
CA ASN A 91 1.31 -6.07 8.24
C ASN A 91 1.66 -5.04 9.32
N GLN A 92 2.90 -4.56 9.36
CA GLN A 92 3.29 -3.50 10.30
C GLN A 92 2.47 -2.22 10.09
N LYS A 93 2.28 -1.79 8.83
CA LYS A 93 1.49 -0.59 8.52
C LYS A 93 0.01 -0.77 8.81
N LYS A 94 -0.53 -1.99 8.64
CA LYS A 94 -1.91 -2.31 9.02
C LYS A 94 -2.14 -2.06 10.50
N GLU A 95 -1.24 -2.56 11.35
CA GLU A 95 -1.31 -2.35 12.80
C GLU A 95 -1.13 -0.87 13.18
N GLU A 96 -0.24 -0.15 12.49
CA GLU A 96 -0.06 1.29 12.71
C GLU A 96 -1.31 2.10 12.37
N VAL A 97 -1.95 1.83 11.21
CA VAL A 97 -3.20 2.49 10.82
C VAL A 97 -4.34 2.17 11.79
N LEU A 98 -4.44 0.94 12.27
CA LEU A 98 -5.41 0.56 13.32
C LEU A 98 -5.15 1.33 14.62
N GLY A 99 -3.90 1.42 15.05
CA GLY A 99 -3.51 2.15 16.26
C GLY A 99 -3.73 3.66 16.18
N LEU A 100 -3.60 4.25 15.00
CA LEU A 100 -3.87 5.68 14.76
C LEU A 100 -5.37 6.00 14.71
N LYS A 101 -6.21 5.06 14.24
CA LYS A 101 -7.69 5.22 14.20
C LYS A 101 -8.37 4.99 15.54
N GLY A 102 -7.75 4.26 16.46
CA GLY A 102 -8.29 3.98 17.79
C GLY A 102 -8.06 5.09 18.83
N ARG A 103 -7.47 6.23 18.45
CA ARG A 103 -7.30 7.43 19.28
C ARG A 103 -8.31 8.48 18.91
#